data_AF-A0A5B9D129-F1
#
_entry.id   AF-A0A5B9D129-F1
#
_cell.length_a   1.000
_cell.length_b   1.000
_cell.length_c   1.000
_cell.angle_alpha   90.00
_cell.angle_beta   90.00
_cell.angle_gamma   90.00
#
_symmetry.space_group_name_H-M   'P 1'
#
loop_
_entity.id
_entity.type
_entity.pdbx_description
1 polymer ?
#
loop_
_entity_poly.entity_id
_entity_poly.type
_entity_poly.pdbx_seq_one_letter_code
_entity_poly.pdbx_strand_id
1 'polypeptide(L)'
;MPLPYHTHIFKLEPATKEEVKEGVLDSKALAPVSVGSAAAYEVEYFATAAQGKKADDAVAKRDIGALAYKDKVTIHDIEASGEAHENAILSGAGWVKISTLGIGDMKVATYDPDNVGKNAFSMENMCEGPTKKILTTEERSKLRWLSPSQPTIEKWHKGIEGVYYPISPADLKNTISYFVASKSFGMSKSIYDPDTIEKDAFDMDNMKEGKKHLILTPQERTQIAKIDKVENAAQQGLHVASEAKTIATSAQTAANTAQDTARSVQKKVDLIQPLAQQDWIDGTKTRDALISPAKLMASIKANSSNSSSGGSGNNGGGGSKPVEILMTESGDIPLPDGITDETDIEVWAWGGGGGGVKGGGGGGGQCVHVNMKGSDLGKLKTAYIGRGGKGNNSNILCNGGRTIIEGILTAEGGYSVSMTLVNLGGKGGDGGGGREGISGESFIFSGGNGGGGGIDNKRAGSGGSSFLGGGGGGGGQCKGSIMGQGGESYKGGNGGRGGKECGGGGGGYFDGKPGDDKIGGDGGDGAVLIKVYL
;
A
#
# COMPACT_ATOMS: atom_id res chain seq x y z
N MET A 1 -102.41 34.57 -25.36
CA MET A 1 -102.00 35.55 -24.31
C MET A 1 -100.50 35.77 -24.45
N PRO A 2 -100.00 37.00 -24.63
CA PRO A 2 -98.56 37.28 -24.68
C PRO A 2 -97.94 37.24 -23.27
N LEU A 3 -96.78 36.59 -23.15
CA LEU A 3 -95.97 36.56 -21.93
C LEU A 3 -95.22 37.89 -21.77
N PRO A 4 -95.26 38.56 -20.59
CA PRO A 4 -94.45 39.74 -20.36
C PRO A 4 -92.97 39.36 -20.22
N TYR A 5 -92.10 40.07 -20.93
CA TYR A 5 -90.65 40.04 -20.70
C TYR A 5 -90.27 41.21 -19.80
N HIS A 6 -89.43 40.95 -18.81
CA HIS A 6 -88.79 41.98 -18.00
C HIS A 6 -87.33 42.11 -18.44
N THR A 7 -86.92 43.31 -18.84
CA THR A 7 -85.52 43.63 -19.13
C THR A 7 -84.86 44.13 -17.85
N HIS A 8 -83.87 43.40 -17.34
CA HIS A 8 -83.02 43.89 -16.26
C HIS A 8 -81.76 44.53 -16.86
N ILE A 9 -81.58 45.82 -16.61
CA ILE A 9 -80.34 46.54 -16.93
C ILE A 9 -79.46 46.52 -15.69
N PHE A 10 -78.36 45.77 -15.73
CA PHE A 10 -77.33 45.82 -14.71
C PHE A 10 -76.33 46.91 -15.08
N LYS A 11 -76.26 47.98 -14.26
CA LYS A 11 -75.21 49.01 -14.38
C LYS A 11 -74.04 48.60 -13.48
N LEU A 12 -72.89 48.30 -14.07
CA LEU A 12 -71.64 48.16 -13.34
C LEU A 12 -70.89 49.49 -13.43
N GLU A 13 -70.56 50.07 -12.27
CA GLU A 13 -69.79 51.32 -12.24
C GLU A 13 -68.33 51.06 -12.62
N PRO A 14 -67.70 51.93 -13.44
CA PRO A 14 -66.29 51.83 -13.74
C PRO A 14 -65.44 52.20 -12.52
N ALA A 15 -64.32 51.50 -12.32
CA ALA A 15 -63.34 51.84 -11.28
C ALA A 15 -62.68 53.20 -11.57
N THR A 16 -62.33 53.99 -10.55
CA THR A 16 -61.53 55.21 -10.73
C THR A 16 -60.04 54.88 -10.88
N LYS A 17 -59.22 55.85 -11.29
CA LYS A 17 -57.77 55.65 -11.48
C LYS A 17 -57.06 55.31 -10.16
N GLU A 18 -57.49 55.94 -9.08
CA GLU A 18 -57.00 55.71 -7.72
C GLU A 18 -57.38 54.31 -7.23
N GLU A 19 -58.63 53.89 -7.47
CA GLU A 19 -59.12 52.54 -7.11
C GLU A 19 -58.35 51.43 -7.85
N VAL A 20 -58.03 51.64 -9.14
CA VAL A 20 -57.21 50.72 -9.93
C VAL A 20 -55.77 50.65 -9.39
N LYS A 21 -55.22 51.77 -8.93
CA LYS A 21 -53.86 51.83 -8.37
C LYS A 21 -53.75 51.07 -7.04
N GLU A 22 -54.80 51.10 -6.23
CA GLU A 22 -54.85 50.39 -4.96
C GLU A 22 -55.18 48.90 -5.14
N GLY A 23 -55.97 48.54 -6.16
CA GLY A 23 -56.23 47.15 -6.55
C GLY A 23 -57.09 46.34 -5.57
N VAL A 24 -57.92 47.01 -4.76
CA VAL A 24 -58.58 46.41 -3.58
C VAL A 24 -60.07 46.04 -3.80
N LEU A 25 -60.69 46.45 -4.91
CA LEU A 25 -62.14 46.29 -5.13
C LEU A 25 -62.46 45.41 -6.35
N ASP A 26 -63.18 44.31 -6.12
CA ASP A 26 -63.66 43.36 -7.15
C ASP A 26 -65.07 43.68 -7.69
N SER A 27 -65.73 44.69 -7.11
CA SER A 27 -67.12 45.07 -7.38
C SER A 27 -67.30 46.09 -8.51
N LYS A 28 -66.21 46.53 -9.16
CA LYS A 28 -66.23 47.54 -10.23
C LYS A 28 -65.53 47.04 -11.49
N ALA A 29 -65.99 47.51 -12.64
CA ALA A 29 -65.41 47.14 -13.92
C ALA A 29 -64.17 47.99 -14.23
N LEU A 30 -63.10 47.36 -14.73
CA LEU A 30 -61.96 48.08 -15.29
C LEU A 30 -62.39 48.70 -16.64
N ALA A 31 -62.45 50.02 -16.72
CA ALA A 31 -62.82 50.73 -17.93
C ALA A 31 -61.61 51.40 -18.58
N PRO A 32 -61.60 51.59 -19.92
CA PRO A 32 -60.51 52.28 -20.60
C PRO A 32 -60.19 53.67 -20.04
N VAL A 33 -61.22 54.39 -19.55
CA VAL A 33 -61.06 55.72 -18.92
C VAL A 33 -60.20 55.67 -17.65
N SER A 34 -60.18 54.51 -16.97
CA SER A 34 -59.53 54.31 -15.68
C SER A 34 -58.04 54.00 -15.81
N VAL A 35 -57.63 53.41 -16.93
CA VAL A 35 -56.24 52.98 -17.20
C VAL A 35 -55.55 53.79 -18.31
N GLY A 36 -56.28 54.64 -19.03
CA GLY A 36 -55.74 55.50 -20.07
C GLY A 36 -55.13 54.71 -21.23
N SER A 37 -53.93 55.08 -21.67
CA SER A 37 -53.23 54.40 -22.78
C SER A 37 -52.90 52.93 -22.49
N ALA A 38 -52.92 52.50 -21.23
CA ALA A 38 -52.71 51.10 -20.89
C ALA A 38 -53.84 50.19 -21.40
N ALA A 39 -55.04 50.73 -21.65
CA ALA A 39 -56.15 49.99 -22.26
C ALA A 39 -55.85 49.46 -23.67
N ALA A 40 -54.86 50.04 -24.35
CA ALA A 40 -54.48 49.68 -25.71
C ALA A 40 -53.47 48.52 -25.78
N TYR A 41 -52.98 48.03 -24.64
CA TYR A 41 -51.98 46.97 -24.56
C TYR A 41 -52.54 45.75 -23.82
N GLU A 42 -52.13 44.56 -24.25
CA GLU A 42 -52.50 43.32 -23.57
C GLU A 42 -51.83 43.24 -22.19
N VAL A 43 -52.45 42.49 -21.26
CA VAL A 43 -51.98 42.37 -19.87
C VAL A 43 -50.53 41.88 -19.80
N GLU A 44 -50.08 41.09 -20.77
CA GLU A 44 -48.72 40.56 -20.90
C GLU A 44 -47.65 41.63 -21.15
N TYR A 45 -48.04 42.82 -21.61
CA TYR A 45 -47.12 43.95 -21.81
C TYR A 45 -46.67 44.60 -20.50
N PHE A 46 -47.43 44.41 -19.41
CA PHE A 46 -47.16 45.04 -18.12
C PHE A 46 -46.33 44.13 -17.22
N ALA A 47 -45.40 44.74 -16.47
CA ALA A 47 -44.62 44.02 -15.48
C ALA A 47 -45.53 43.46 -14.38
N THR A 48 -45.33 42.19 -14.04
CA THR A 48 -45.98 41.57 -12.87
C THR A 48 -45.50 42.25 -11.57
N ALA A 49 -46.30 42.14 -10.49
CA ALA A 49 -45.90 42.66 -9.18
C ALA A 49 -44.54 42.09 -8.71
N ALA A 50 -44.24 40.83 -9.03
CA ALA A 50 -42.95 40.22 -8.73
C ALA A 50 -41.78 40.82 -9.54
N GLN A 51 -42.02 41.19 -10.80
CA GLN A 51 -41.02 41.90 -11.63
C GLN A 51 -40.81 43.33 -11.15
N GLY A 52 -41.87 44.03 -10.73
CA GLY A 52 -41.79 45.36 -10.12
C GLY A 52 -40.92 45.35 -8.86
N LYS A 53 -41.18 44.40 -7.94
CA LYS A 53 -40.37 44.25 -6.72
C LYS A 53 -38.88 43.99 -7.01
N LYS A 54 -38.58 43.15 -8.01
CA LYS A 54 -37.19 42.92 -8.45
C LYS A 54 -36.54 44.17 -9.04
N ALA A 55 -37.31 45.06 -9.67
CA ALA A 55 -36.81 46.33 -10.17
C ALA A 55 -36.58 47.33 -9.03
N ASP A 56 -37.41 47.33 -8.00
CA ASP A 56 -37.23 48.15 -6.79
C ASP A 56 -36.00 47.71 -5.97
N ASP A 57 -35.73 46.40 -5.92
CA ASP A 57 -34.56 45.82 -5.24
C ASP A 57 -33.27 45.85 -6.11
N ALA A 58 -33.36 46.25 -7.38
CA ALA A 58 -32.21 46.32 -8.27
C ALA A 58 -31.34 47.53 -7.93
N VAL A 59 -30.03 47.32 -7.82
CA VAL A 59 -29.07 48.40 -7.59
C VAL A 59 -29.13 49.37 -8.78
N ALA A 60 -29.57 50.61 -8.55
CA ALA A 60 -29.64 51.58 -9.61
C ALA A 60 -28.23 52.08 -9.94
N LYS A 61 -28.01 52.51 -11.19
CA LYS A 61 -26.71 53.08 -11.63
C LYS A 61 -26.21 54.23 -10.74
N ARG A 62 -27.13 54.96 -10.09
CA ARG A 62 -26.80 56.04 -9.13
C ARG A 62 -26.27 55.52 -7.79
N ASP A 63 -26.60 54.29 -7.43
CA ASP A 63 -26.22 53.66 -6.16
C ASP A 63 -24.83 52.99 -6.27
N ILE A 64 -24.32 52.82 -7.49
CA ILE A 64 -22.97 52.35 -7.76
C ILE A 64 -22.07 53.56 -8.01
N GLY A 65 -21.06 53.75 -7.16
CA GLY A 65 -20.10 54.86 -7.30
C GLY A 65 -19.38 54.85 -8.66
N ALA A 66 -18.97 56.04 -9.13
CA ALA A 66 -18.35 56.23 -10.44
C ALA A 66 -17.11 55.33 -10.69
N LEU A 67 -16.43 54.89 -9.63
CA LEU A 67 -15.30 53.96 -9.67
C LEU A 67 -15.64 52.60 -10.29
N ALA A 68 -16.86 52.09 -10.09
CA ALA A 68 -17.26 50.77 -10.58
C ALA A 68 -17.41 50.69 -12.11
N TYR A 69 -17.42 51.86 -12.78
CA TYR A 69 -17.52 51.97 -14.23
C TYR A 69 -16.18 52.28 -14.91
N LYS A 70 -15.06 52.24 -14.16
CA LYS A 70 -13.71 52.44 -14.71
C LYS A 70 -13.03 51.10 -14.94
N ASP A 71 -12.54 50.89 -16.15
CA ASP A 71 -11.74 49.69 -16.50
C ASP A 71 -10.39 49.66 -15.76
N LYS A 72 -9.88 50.83 -15.38
CA LYS A 72 -8.65 51.00 -14.61
C LYS A 72 -8.81 52.14 -13.61
N VAL A 73 -8.46 51.88 -12.35
CA VAL A 73 -8.36 52.89 -11.29
C VAL A 73 -6.97 53.53 -11.36
N THR A 74 -6.91 54.84 -11.41
CA THR A 74 -5.65 55.61 -11.43
C THR A 74 -5.32 56.18 -10.05
N ILE A 75 -4.11 56.70 -9.86
CA ILE A 75 -3.73 57.36 -8.59
C ILE A 75 -4.62 58.57 -8.25
N HIS A 76 -5.23 59.21 -9.25
CA HIS A 76 -6.14 60.34 -9.06
C HIS A 76 -7.52 59.91 -8.56
N ASP A 77 -7.83 58.61 -8.63
CA ASP A 77 -9.09 58.03 -8.17
C ASP A 77 -9.04 57.63 -6.68
N ILE A 78 -7.87 57.74 -6.06
CA ILE A 78 -7.62 57.38 -4.67
C ILE A 78 -7.48 58.67 -3.86
N GLU A 79 -8.50 59.00 -3.08
CA GLU A 79 -8.44 60.10 -2.12
C GLU A 79 -7.63 59.66 -0.90
N ALA A 80 -6.35 60.02 -0.88
CA ALA A 80 -5.42 59.70 0.19
C ALA A 80 -4.63 60.94 0.61
N SER A 81 -4.32 61.06 1.89
CA SER A 81 -3.45 62.14 2.40
C SER A 81 -2.01 62.00 1.88
N GLY A 82 -1.34 63.14 1.62
CA GLY A 82 0.03 63.19 1.11
C GLY A 82 0.13 63.31 -0.42
N GLU A 83 1.35 63.45 -0.94
CA GLU A 83 1.61 63.55 -2.39
C GLU A 83 2.16 62.23 -2.94
N ALA A 84 1.62 61.79 -4.08
CA ALA A 84 2.19 60.68 -4.83
C ALA A 84 3.55 61.10 -5.44
N HIS A 85 4.59 60.34 -5.12
CA HIS A 85 5.95 60.51 -5.66
C HIS A 85 6.47 59.16 -6.17
N GLU A 86 7.49 59.17 -7.01
CA GLU A 86 8.11 57.95 -7.58
C GLU A 86 8.62 56.94 -6.52
N ASN A 87 8.82 57.40 -5.28
CA ASN A 87 9.29 56.61 -4.14
C ASN A 87 8.28 56.57 -2.97
N ALA A 88 6.99 56.77 -3.25
CA ALA A 88 5.94 56.70 -2.24
C ALA A 88 5.10 55.41 -2.39
N ILE A 89 4.70 54.82 -1.27
CA ILE A 89 3.74 53.71 -1.23
C ILE A 89 2.43 54.16 -0.60
N LEU A 90 1.31 53.65 -1.11
CA LEU A 90 0.00 53.89 -0.51
C LEU A 90 -0.16 52.98 0.71
N SER A 91 -0.36 53.59 1.88
CA SER A 91 -0.64 52.91 3.14
C SER A 91 -1.98 53.38 3.72
N GLY A 92 -2.48 52.74 4.78
CA GLY A 92 -3.69 53.19 5.48
C GLY A 92 -3.62 54.62 6.04
N ALA A 93 -2.42 55.23 6.09
CA ALA A 93 -2.20 56.62 6.47
C ALA A 93 -1.99 57.59 5.28
N GLY A 94 -2.15 57.10 4.04
CA GLY A 94 -1.93 57.85 2.81
C GLY A 94 -0.60 57.52 2.11
N TRP A 95 -0.13 58.44 1.25
CA TRP A 95 1.11 58.29 0.49
C TRP A 95 2.33 58.50 1.39
N VAL A 96 3.09 57.43 1.65
CA VAL A 96 4.26 57.45 2.54
C VAL A 96 5.54 57.39 1.70
N LYS A 97 6.37 58.43 1.81
CA LYS A 97 7.69 58.50 1.16
C LYS A 97 8.67 57.56 1.86
N ILE A 98 9.24 56.62 1.11
CA ILE A 98 10.25 55.72 1.66
C ILE A 98 11.63 56.39 1.52
N SER A 99 12.42 56.42 2.60
CA SER A 99 13.76 57.03 2.59
C SER A 99 14.76 56.18 1.80
N THR A 100 15.60 56.84 1.01
CA THR A 100 16.60 56.21 0.10
C THR A 100 17.80 55.58 0.82
N LEU A 101 17.90 55.68 2.15
CA LEU A 101 19.09 55.33 2.93
C LEU A 101 18.92 54.15 3.89
N GLY A 102 17.77 53.47 3.89
CA GLY A 102 17.46 52.45 4.91
C GLY A 102 16.80 51.17 4.43
N ILE A 103 16.53 51.03 3.14
CA ILE A 103 15.99 49.79 2.58
C ILE A 103 16.98 49.28 1.54
N GLY A 104 17.66 48.19 1.89
CA GLY A 104 18.26 47.31 0.89
C GLY A 104 17.20 46.96 -0.16
N ASP A 105 17.66 46.69 -1.37
CA ASP A 105 16.90 46.49 -2.61
C ASP A 105 15.85 45.36 -2.52
N MET A 106 14.83 45.57 -1.70
CA MET A 106 13.66 44.72 -1.55
C MET A 106 12.50 45.41 -2.25
N LYS A 107 12.69 45.76 -3.54
CA LYS A 107 11.56 45.76 -4.45
C LYS A 107 11.09 44.31 -4.52
N VAL A 108 9.96 44.04 -3.88
CA VAL A 108 9.26 42.74 -3.72
C VAL A 108 9.07 41.96 -5.05
N ALA A 109 9.37 42.56 -6.21
CA ALA A 109 9.22 41.91 -7.51
C ALA A 109 10.38 40.97 -7.92
N THR A 110 11.53 40.98 -7.24
CA THR A 110 12.60 40.01 -7.55
C THR A 110 13.46 39.67 -6.35
N TYR A 111 12.85 39.16 -5.28
CA TYR A 111 13.62 38.31 -4.36
C TYR A 111 13.93 37.01 -5.11
N ASP A 112 15.06 37.01 -5.83
CA ASP A 112 15.63 35.83 -6.47
C ASP A 112 16.68 35.23 -5.52
N PRO A 113 16.31 34.21 -4.73
CA PRO A 113 17.23 33.60 -3.77
C PRO A 113 18.46 32.98 -4.44
N ASP A 114 18.41 32.69 -5.75
CA ASP A 114 19.53 32.11 -6.49
C ASP A 114 20.59 33.15 -6.90
N ASN A 115 20.24 34.45 -6.89
CA ASN A 115 21.14 35.52 -7.37
C ASN A 115 21.71 36.41 -6.25
N VAL A 116 21.07 36.48 -5.08
CA VAL A 116 21.53 37.30 -3.92
C VAL A 116 22.54 36.55 -3.05
N GLY A 117 22.57 35.21 -3.12
CA GLY A 117 23.38 34.34 -2.25
C GLY A 117 24.90 34.54 -2.31
N LYS A 118 25.42 35.31 -3.28
CA LYS A 118 26.86 35.59 -3.37
C LYS A 118 27.31 36.92 -2.79
N ASN A 119 26.42 37.90 -2.59
CA ASN A 119 26.85 39.27 -2.31
C ASN A 119 26.38 39.80 -0.95
N ALA A 120 25.14 39.48 -0.52
CA ALA A 120 24.59 40.05 0.71
C ALA A 120 25.22 39.48 2.00
N PHE A 121 25.77 38.25 1.95
CA PHE A 121 26.43 37.58 3.07
C PHE A 121 27.90 37.23 2.79
N SER A 122 28.50 37.79 1.74
CA SER A 122 29.93 37.60 1.51
C SER A 122 30.73 38.31 2.60
N MET A 123 31.57 37.55 3.32
CA MET A 123 32.50 38.13 4.29
C MET A 123 33.46 39.16 3.65
N GLU A 124 33.71 39.06 2.34
CA GLU A 124 34.55 40.02 1.61
C GLU A 124 33.90 41.42 1.52
N ASN A 125 32.58 41.50 1.66
CA ASN A 125 31.84 42.77 1.69
C ASN A 125 31.66 43.31 3.13
N MET A 126 32.11 42.59 4.16
CA MET A 126 32.07 43.05 5.54
C MET A 126 33.26 43.98 5.82
N CYS A 127 33.07 45.27 5.60
CA CYS A 127 34.06 46.28 5.95
C CYS A 127 33.90 46.69 7.43
N GLU A 128 34.95 46.53 8.24
CA GLU A 128 34.93 46.97 9.64
C GLU A 128 34.90 48.51 9.71
N GLY A 129 33.88 49.06 10.35
CA GLY A 129 33.77 50.49 10.61
C GLY A 129 34.65 50.92 11.80
N PRO A 130 34.93 52.23 11.97
CA PRO A 130 35.75 52.74 13.07
C PRO A 130 35.20 52.39 14.46
N THR A 131 33.90 52.14 14.60
CA THR A 131 33.22 51.80 15.87
C THR A 131 32.68 50.37 15.92
N LYS A 132 32.68 49.64 14.80
CA LYS A 132 32.17 48.26 14.70
C LYS A 132 33.23 47.40 14.04
N LYS A 133 34.16 46.93 14.87
CA LYS A 133 35.23 46.01 14.48
C LYS A 133 34.89 44.60 14.95
N ILE A 134 35.26 43.60 14.16
CA ILE A 134 35.05 42.19 14.50
C ILE A 134 36.00 41.78 15.62
N LEU A 135 37.19 42.40 15.68
CA LEU A 135 38.13 42.28 16.78
C LEU A 135 38.62 43.65 17.24
N THR A 136 38.66 43.85 18.54
CA THR A 136 39.27 45.05 19.15
C THR A 136 40.79 45.08 18.90
N THR A 137 41.39 46.26 19.01
CA THR A 137 42.85 46.43 18.85
C THR A 137 43.65 45.60 19.87
N GLU A 138 43.11 45.41 21.07
CA GLU A 138 43.72 44.58 22.12
C GLU A 138 43.64 43.09 21.80
N GLU A 139 42.52 42.59 21.28
CA GLU A 139 42.37 41.20 20.85
C GLU A 139 43.28 40.87 19.66
N ARG A 140 43.40 41.78 18.69
CA ARG A 140 44.34 41.63 17.56
C ARG A 140 45.80 41.60 18.04
N SER A 141 46.14 42.37 19.08
CA SER A 141 47.48 42.38 19.68
C SER A 141 47.80 41.09 20.42
N LYS A 142 46.81 40.42 21.04
CA LYS A 142 46.98 39.11 21.68
C LYS A 142 47.17 37.98 20.67
N LEU A 143 46.48 38.03 19.54
CA LEU A 143 46.65 37.05 18.45
C LEU A 143 47.97 37.22 17.67
N ARG A 144 48.58 38.41 17.71
CA ARG A 144 49.92 38.64 17.13
C ARG A 144 51.01 37.73 17.73
N TRP A 145 50.83 37.26 18.97
CA TRP A 145 51.73 36.30 19.63
C TRP A 145 51.70 34.90 19.02
N LEU A 146 50.69 34.60 18.18
CA LEU A 146 50.56 33.35 17.43
C LEU A 146 51.06 33.48 15.98
N SER A 147 51.58 34.65 15.57
CA SER A 147 52.06 34.82 14.20
C SER A 147 53.41 34.09 14.00
N PRO A 148 53.61 33.34 12.89
CA PRO A 148 54.83 32.56 12.66
C PRO A 148 56.11 33.38 12.52
N SER A 149 56.01 34.71 12.33
CA SER A 149 57.13 35.58 12.00
C SER A 149 57.84 36.22 13.20
N GLN A 150 57.48 35.85 14.44
CA GLN A 150 58.29 36.17 15.62
C GLN A 150 58.37 34.98 16.61
N PRO A 151 59.32 34.04 16.41
CA PRO A 151 59.69 33.13 17.48
C PRO A 151 60.75 33.82 18.34
N THR A 152 60.44 34.15 19.59
CA THR A 152 61.49 34.22 20.62
C THR A 152 61.30 33.05 21.57
N ILE A 153 62.00 31.97 21.25
CA ILE A 153 62.19 30.74 22.03
C ILE A 153 63.03 31.00 23.32
N GLU A 154 63.12 32.23 23.83
CA GLU A 154 64.07 32.56 24.90
C GLU A 154 63.53 32.53 26.33
N LYS A 155 62.30 32.09 26.58
CA LYS A 155 61.79 31.93 27.96
C LYS A 155 61.17 30.56 28.22
N TRP A 156 61.88 29.51 27.88
CA TRP A 156 61.62 28.20 28.44
C TRP A 156 62.30 28.10 29.81
N HIS A 157 61.57 28.33 30.89
CA HIS A 157 62.10 28.09 32.24
C HIS A 157 62.21 26.58 32.50
N LYS A 158 63.40 26.13 32.90
CA LYS A 158 63.68 24.74 33.25
C LYS A 158 63.03 24.40 34.59
N GLY A 159 61.98 23.59 34.57
CA GLY A 159 61.42 23.00 35.78
C GLY A 159 62.40 22.01 36.42
N ILE A 160 62.24 21.77 37.72
CA ILE A 160 63.06 20.83 38.52
C ILE A 160 63.04 19.39 38.01
N GLU A 161 62.07 19.03 37.16
CA GLU A 161 61.91 17.71 36.57
C GLU A 161 62.56 17.58 35.19
N GLY A 162 63.24 18.62 34.69
CA GLY A 162 63.92 18.58 33.38
C GLY A 162 62.98 18.62 32.16
N VAL A 163 61.67 18.78 32.37
CA VAL A 163 60.68 18.97 31.31
C VAL A 163 60.48 20.47 31.05
N TYR A 164 60.53 20.84 29.77
CA TYR A 164 60.35 22.20 29.32
C TYR A 164 58.85 22.48 29.10
N TYR A 165 58.29 23.44 29.83
CA TYR A 165 56.90 23.90 29.65
C TYR A 165 56.88 25.29 29.00
N PRO A 166 55.97 25.55 28.05
CA PRO A 166 55.87 26.86 27.39
C PRO A 166 55.33 27.97 28.32
N ILE A 167 54.78 27.63 29.48
CA ILE A 167 54.25 28.56 30.49
C ILE A 167 54.47 27.94 31.87
N SER A 168 54.84 28.71 32.90
CA SER A 168 55.07 28.14 34.24
C SER A 168 53.76 27.57 34.82
N PRO A 169 53.79 26.50 35.64
CA PRO A 169 52.59 25.96 36.28
C PRO A 169 51.83 27.00 37.13
N ALA A 170 52.53 28.00 37.67
CA ALA A 170 51.92 29.11 38.40
C ALA A 170 51.14 30.05 37.46
N ASP A 171 51.68 30.35 36.28
CA ASP A 171 51.02 31.18 35.26
C ASP A 171 49.83 30.47 34.61
N LEU A 172 49.91 29.15 34.43
CA LEU A 172 48.78 28.33 33.98
C LEU A 172 47.64 28.37 35.02
N LYS A 173 47.97 28.29 36.31
CA LYS A 173 47.00 28.36 37.40
C LYS A 173 46.35 29.75 37.52
N ASN A 174 47.11 30.83 37.28
CA ASN A 174 46.57 32.19 37.22
C ASN A 174 45.70 32.40 35.97
N THR A 175 46.07 31.84 34.82
CA THR A 175 45.27 31.93 33.58
C THR A 175 43.95 31.20 33.74
N ILE A 176 43.95 29.99 34.31
CA ILE A 176 42.73 29.22 34.60
C ILE A 176 41.85 29.97 35.62
N SER A 177 42.45 30.56 36.65
CA SER A 177 41.71 31.38 37.63
C SER A 177 41.09 32.64 37.01
N TYR A 178 41.74 33.22 35.98
CA TYR A 178 41.20 34.38 35.24
C TYR A 178 39.99 34.02 34.37
N PHE A 179 39.95 32.81 33.80
CA PHE A 179 38.79 32.30 33.05
C PHE A 179 37.62 31.86 33.94
N VAL A 180 37.87 31.49 35.20
CA VAL A 180 36.83 31.14 36.18
C VAL A 180 36.27 32.40 36.87
N ALA A 181 37.08 33.44 37.02
CA ALA A 181 36.67 34.71 37.63
C ALA A 181 36.12 35.76 36.63
N SER A 182 36.32 35.58 35.32
CA SER A 182 35.65 36.40 34.33
C SER A 182 34.16 36.06 34.34
N LYS A 183 33.36 36.94 34.97
CA LYS A 183 31.91 37.02 34.79
C LYS A 183 31.60 36.69 33.34
N SER A 184 30.77 35.66 33.15
CA SER A 184 30.10 35.34 31.88
C SER A 184 29.92 36.62 31.08
N PHE A 185 30.75 36.81 30.05
CA PHE A 185 30.44 37.76 29.01
C PHE A 185 29.13 37.25 28.45
N GLY A 186 28.04 37.90 28.83
CA GLY A 186 26.71 37.57 28.39
C GLY A 186 26.67 37.65 26.88
N MET A 187 26.89 36.51 26.22
CA MET A 187 26.27 36.27 24.94
C MET A 187 24.79 36.22 25.24
N SER A 188 24.13 37.35 25.03
CA SER A 188 22.69 37.49 25.03
C SER A 188 22.08 36.30 24.31
N LYS A 189 21.28 35.55 25.07
CA LYS A 189 20.52 34.34 24.71
C LYS A 189 19.39 34.64 23.70
N SER A 190 19.65 35.50 22.71
CA SER A 190 18.62 36.09 21.85
C SER A 190 18.80 35.82 20.36
N ILE A 191 19.69 34.90 19.96
CA ILE A 191 19.84 34.53 18.54
C ILE A 191 19.80 33.00 18.35
N TYR A 192 19.96 32.19 19.40
CA TYR A 192 19.98 30.73 19.27
C TYR A 192 19.07 30.07 20.30
N ASP A 193 17.85 29.77 19.87
CA ASP A 193 16.92 28.88 20.58
C ASP A 193 16.79 27.59 19.77
N PRO A 194 17.47 26.49 20.18
CA PRO A 194 17.50 25.24 19.43
C PRO A 194 16.13 24.57 19.31
N ASP A 195 15.13 25.00 20.09
CA ASP A 195 13.78 24.45 20.08
C ASP A 195 12.83 25.19 19.12
N THR A 196 13.28 26.32 18.52
CA THR A 196 12.49 27.14 17.59
C THR A 196 13.03 27.18 16.17
N ILE A 197 14.19 26.58 15.93
CA ILE A 197 14.65 26.34 14.57
C ILE A 197 13.74 25.25 14.01
N GLU A 198 12.82 25.62 13.10
CA GLU A 198 12.17 24.64 12.24
C GLU A 198 13.26 23.68 11.75
N LYS A 199 13.03 22.36 11.80
CA LYS A 199 14.01 21.28 11.59
C LYS A 199 14.90 21.41 10.32
N ASP A 200 14.64 22.42 9.49
CA ASP A 200 15.14 22.68 8.16
C ASP A 200 16.47 23.46 8.08
N ALA A 201 16.83 24.28 9.07
CA ALA A 201 17.98 25.21 8.91
C ALA A 201 19.35 24.50 8.90
N PHE A 202 19.41 23.26 9.38
CA PHE A 202 20.56 22.37 9.26
C PHE A 202 20.18 21.05 8.57
N ASP A 203 19.04 21.03 7.86
CA ASP A 203 18.68 19.85 7.09
C ASP A 203 19.71 19.67 5.98
N MET A 204 20.31 18.48 5.95
CA MET A 204 21.35 18.13 4.99
C MET A 204 20.82 18.21 3.55
N ASP A 205 19.52 18.04 3.37
CA ASP A 205 18.85 18.15 2.07
C ASP A 205 18.94 19.57 1.49
N ASN A 206 19.12 20.60 2.33
CA ASN A 206 19.28 22.00 1.91
C ASN A 206 20.74 22.45 1.74
N MET A 207 21.72 21.60 2.05
CA MET A 207 23.14 21.93 1.89
C MET A 207 23.60 21.76 0.43
N LYS A 208 23.66 22.86 -0.33
CA LYS A 208 24.29 22.90 -1.66
C LYS A 208 25.80 23.09 -1.55
N GLU A 209 26.57 22.19 -2.15
CA GLU A 209 28.04 22.32 -2.24
C GLU A 209 28.46 23.56 -3.04
N GLY A 210 29.40 24.34 -2.48
CA GLY A 210 29.97 25.52 -3.15
C GLY A 210 31.03 25.15 -4.19
N LYS A 211 31.24 26.01 -5.20
CA LYS A 211 32.19 25.77 -6.31
C LYS A 211 33.66 25.58 -5.89
N LYS A 212 34.03 25.96 -4.67
CA LYS A 212 35.42 25.99 -4.17
C LYS A 212 35.69 25.00 -3.05
N HIS A 213 34.65 24.64 -2.29
CA HIS A 213 34.70 23.69 -1.18
C HIS A 213 33.63 22.64 -1.45
N LEU A 214 34.00 21.64 -2.26
CA LEU A 214 33.18 20.48 -2.55
C LEU A 214 33.35 19.47 -1.41
N ILE A 215 32.27 18.78 -1.03
CA ILE A 215 32.30 17.69 -0.05
C ILE A 215 33.06 16.50 -0.65
N LEU A 216 32.98 16.33 -1.97
CA LEU A 216 33.73 15.34 -2.74
C LEU A 216 34.42 15.99 -3.92
N THR A 217 35.70 15.69 -4.10
CA THR A 217 36.46 16.08 -5.29
C THR A 217 35.87 15.45 -6.56
N PRO A 218 36.07 16.07 -7.75
CA PRO A 218 35.63 15.48 -9.01
C PRO A 218 36.18 14.06 -9.25
N GLN A 219 37.37 13.76 -8.72
CA GLN A 219 37.99 12.44 -8.82
C GLN A 219 37.27 11.41 -7.94
N GLU A 220 36.89 11.77 -6.71
CA GLU A 220 36.10 10.90 -5.82
C GLU A 220 34.71 10.63 -6.39
N ARG A 221 34.04 11.64 -6.94
CA ARG A 221 32.75 11.46 -7.64
C ARG A 221 32.86 10.51 -8.84
N THR A 222 33.96 10.57 -9.58
CA THR A 222 34.23 9.66 -10.69
C THR A 222 34.48 8.23 -10.21
N GLN A 223 35.09 8.05 -9.03
CA GLN A 223 35.27 6.72 -8.43
C GLN A 223 33.96 6.15 -7.92
N ILE A 224 33.12 6.94 -7.26
CA ILE A 224 31.78 6.52 -6.81
C ILE A 224 30.90 6.11 -7.99
N ALA A 225 30.91 6.87 -9.08
CA ALA A 225 30.18 6.51 -10.30
C ALA A 225 30.68 5.20 -10.95
N LYS A 226 31.93 4.79 -10.71
CA LYS A 226 32.43 3.46 -11.13
C LYS A 226 31.92 2.36 -10.20
N ILE A 227 31.80 2.62 -8.91
CA ILE A 227 31.21 1.69 -7.93
C ILE A 227 29.75 1.41 -8.28
N ASP A 228 28.96 2.44 -8.60
CA ASP A 228 27.55 2.27 -9.01
C ASP A 228 27.42 1.41 -10.28
N LYS A 229 28.34 1.56 -11.23
CA LYS A 229 28.37 0.71 -12.44
C LYS A 229 28.70 -0.75 -12.12
N VAL A 230 29.63 -0.98 -11.18
CA VAL A 230 29.98 -2.33 -10.71
C VAL A 230 28.81 -2.96 -9.96
N GLU A 231 28.11 -2.19 -9.11
CA GLU A 231 26.93 -2.66 -8.39
C GLU A 231 25.79 -3.05 -9.34
N ASN A 232 25.50 -2.20 -10.34
CA ASN A 232 24.51 -2.51 -11.36
C ASN A 232 24.88 -3.77 -12.16
N ALA A 233 26.15 -3.94 -12.54
CA ALA A 233 26.63 -5.13 -13.22
C ALA A 233 26.53 -6.39 -12.34
N ALA A 234 26.80 -6.27 -11.03
CA ALA A 234 26.67 -7.36 -10.07
C ALA A 234 25.20 -7.76 -9.85
N GLN A 235 24.29 -6.78 -9.76
CA GLN A 235 22.84 -7.02 -9.66
C GLN A 235 22.29 -7.69 -10.93
N GLN A 236 22.73 -7.25 -12.12
CA GLN A 236 22.41 -7.94 -13.38
C GLN A 236 22.94 -9.37 -13.39
N GLY A 237 24.18 -9.60 -12.92
CA GLY A 237 24.75 -10.94 -12.79
C GLY A 237 23.95 -11.85 -11.86
N LEU A 238 23.48 -11.33 -10.72
CA LEU A 238 22.61 -12.05 -9.79
C LEU A 238 21.25 -12.39 -10.41
N HIS A 239 20.68 -11.48 -11.20
CA HIS A 239 19.42 -11.74 -11.92
C HIS A 239 19.57 -12.84 -12.96
N VAL A 240 20.63 -12.78 -13.79
CA VAL A 240 20.91 -13.82 -14.79
C VAL A 240 21.16 -15.17 -14.11
N ALA A 241 21.86 -15.20 -12.97
CA ALA A 241 22.09 -16.42 -12.21
C ALA A 241 20.81 -17.00 -11.61
N SER A 242 19.89 -16.16 -11.12
CA SER A 242 18.60 -16.61 -10.58
C SER A 242 17.67 -17.14 -11.67
N GLU A 243 17.65 -16.51 -12.84
CA GLU A 243 16.95 -17.01 -14.03
C GLU A 243 17.53 -18.35 -14.48
N ALA A 244 18.86 -18.46 -14.60
CA ALA A 244 19.53 -19.69 -14.95
C ALA A 244 19.21 -20.83 -13.96
N LYS A 245 19.19 -20.53 -12.65
CA LYS A 245 18.78 -21.49 -11.62
C LYS A 245 17.34 -21.95 -11.81
N THR A 246 16.42 -21.03 -12.10
CA THR A 246 14.99 -21.34 -12.33
C THR A 246 14.81 -22.23 -13.55
N ILE A 247 15.52 -21.93 -14.64
CA ILE A 247 15.54 -22.75 -15.86
C ILE A 247 16.10 -24.14 -15.56
N ALA A 248 17.22 -24.23 -14.83
CA ALA A 248 17.82 -25.51 -14.45
C ALA A 248 16.88 -26.36 -13.58
N THR A 249 16.19 -25.75 -12.60
CA THR A 249 15.19 -26.45 -11.79
C THR A 249 14.01 -26.93 -12.63
N SER A 250 13.54 -26.11 -13.57
CA SER A 250 12.45 -26.51 -14.50
C SER A 250 12.87 -27.69 -15.39
N ALA A 251 14.10 -27.65 -15.92
CA ALA A 251 14.67 -28.74 -16.71
C ALA A 251 14.83 -30.03 -15.89
N GLN A 252 15.29 -29.92 -14.63
CA GLN A 252 15.39 -31.05 -13.70
C GLN A 252 14.02 -31.67 -13.44
N THR A 253 12.99 -30.86 -13.19
CA THR A 253 11.61 -31.33 -12.96
C THR A 253 11.08 -32.03 -14.20
N ALA A 254 11.26 -31.45 -15.40
CA ALA A 254 10.85 -32.06 -16.65
C ALA A 254 11.55 -33.41 -16.90
N ALA A 255 12.86 -33.49 -16.61
CA ALA A 255 13.63 -34.73 -16.73
C ALA A 255 13.13 -35.82 -15.76
N ASN A 256 12.80 -35.45 -14.52
CA ASN A 256 12.23 -36.37 -13.54
C ASN A 256 10.86 -36.89 -13.99
N THR A 257 9.97 -36.01 -14.47
CA THR A 257 8.67 -36.40 -15.01
C THR A 257 8.80 -37.33 -16.22
N ALA A 258 9.76 -37.06 -17.11
CA ALA A 258 10.05 -37.93 -18.25
C ALA A 258 10.55 -39.30 -17.79
N GLN A 259 11.43 -39.35 -16.78
CA GLN A 259 11.90 -40.59 -16.18
C GLN A 259 10.76 -41.40 -15.55
N ASP A 260 9.87 -40.75 -14.81
CA ASP A 260 8.71 -41.41 -14.19
C ASP A 260 7.72 -41.93 -15.23
N THR A 261 7.51 -41.16 -16.30
CA THR A 261 6.71 -41.60 -17.45
C THR A 261 7.34 -42.82 -18.12
N ALA A 262 8.65 -42.81 -18.37
CA ALA A 262 9.38 -43.93 -18.95
C ALA A 262 9.29 -45.18 -18.06
N ARG A 263 9.43 -45.04 -16.74
CA ARG A 263 9.24 -46.14 -15.77
C ARG A 263 7.82 -46.68 -15.79
N SER A 264 6.81 -45.81 -15.87
CA SER A 264 5.40 -46.19 -15.98
C SER A 264 5.13 -46.97 -17.27
N VAL A 265 5.66 -46.51 -18.40
CA VAL A 265 5.56 -47.21 -19.69
C VAL A 265 6.29 -48.55 -19.62
N GLN A 266 7.51 -48.61 -19.09
CA GLN A 266 8.25 -49.87 -18.94
C GLN A 266 7.46 -50.87 -18.10
N LYS A 267 6.89 -50.43 -16.97
CA LYS A 267 6.03 -51.27 -16.13
C LYS A 267 4.81 -51.80 -16.89
N LYS A 268 4.18 -50.98 -17.74
CA LYS A 268 3.07 -51.42 -18.61
C LYS A 268 3.54 -52.42 -19.67
N VAL A 269 4.71 -52.22 -20.27
CA VAL A 269 5.29 -53.14 -21.25
C VAL A 269 5.64 -54.48 -20.60
N ASP A 270 6.25 -54.47 -19.41
CA ASP A 270 6.58 -55.67 -18.63
C ASP A 270 5.32 -56.44 -18.18
N LEU A 271 4.18 -55.75 -18.01
CA LEU A 271 2.88 -56.37 -17.76
C LEU A 271 2.24 -56.99 -19.02
N ILE A 272 2.60 -56.51 -20.21
CA ILE A 272 2.06 -56.97 -21.50
C ILE A 272 2.90 -58.12 -22.07
N GLN A 273 4.22 -58.12 -21.87
CA GLN A 273 5.11 -59.20 -22.36
C GLN A 273 4.69 -60.63 -21.93
N PRO A 274 4.19 -60.86 -20.70
CA PRO A 274 3.67 -62.16 -20.28
C PRO A 274 2.31 -62.52 -20.89
N LEU A 275 1.51 -61.53 -21.34
CA LEU A 275 0.19 -61.78 -21.95
C LEU A 275 0.30 -62.43 -23.33
N ALA A 276 1.38 -62.16 -24.07
CA ALA A 276 1.64 -62.80 -25.37
C ALA A 276 1.98 -64.30 -25.25
N GLN A 277 2.37 -64.79 -24.06
CA GLN A 277 2.56 -66.21 -23.78
C GLN A 277 1.32 -66.87 -23.15
N GLN A 278 0.24 -66.13 -22.90
CA GLN A 278 -0.92 -66.57 -22.12
C GLN A 278 -2.17 -66.88 -22.95
N ASP A 279 -2.06 -66.97 -24.28
CA ASP A 279 -3.20 -67.29 -25.14
C ASP A 279 -3.74 -68.72 -24.97
N TRP A 280 -3.02 -69.63 -24.30
CA TRP A 280 -3.42 -71.04 -24.19
C TRP A 280 -3.45 -71.54 -22.74
N ILE A 281 -4.42 -71.08 -21.93
CA ILE A 281 -4.91 -71.85 -20.79
C ILE A 281 -6.46 -71.75 -20.76
N ASP A 282 -7.11 -72.83 -21.18
CA ASP A 282 -8.50 -73.22 -20.88
C ASP A 282 -9.69 -72.37 -21.34
N GLY A 283 -9.68 -71.93 -22.61
CA GLY A 283 -10.91 -71.89 -23.42
C GLY A 283 -12.11 -71.03 -22.95
N THR A 284 -11.97 -70.15 -21.97
CA THR A 284 -13.08 -69.30 -21.47
C THR A 284 -12.66 -67.84 -21.35
N LYS A 285 -13.25 -67.00 -22.20
CA LYS A 285 -13.12 -65.53 -22.14
C LYS A 285 -13.92 -64.99 -20.95
N THR A 286 -13.25 -64.59 -19.88
CA THR A 286 -13.80 -63.58 -18.96
C THR A 286 -13.71 -62.22 -19.64
N ARG A 287 -14.78 -61.83 -20.34
CA ARG A 287 -15.05 -60.44 -20.68
C ARG A 287 -15.37 -59.70 -19.36
N ASP A 288 -14.69 -58.58 -19.15
CA ASP A 288 -15.04 -57.52 -18.19
C ASP A 288 -14.54 -57.62 -16.73
N ALA A 289 -13.32 -58.12 -16.49
CA ALA A 289 -12.61 -57.87 -15.23
C ALA A 289 -11.29 -57.13 -15.50
N LEU A 290 -11.23 -55.84 -15.17
CA LEU A 290 -10.07 -54.96 -15.46
C LEU A 290 -8.86 -55.19 -14.54
N ILE A 291 -8.98 -55.99 -13.47
CA ILE A 291 -7.90 -56.68 -12.75
C ILE A 291 -8.55 -57.82 -11.95
N SER A 292 -8.08 -59.06 -12.08
CA SER A 292 -8.56 -60.15 -11.22
C SER A 292 -7.99 -59.99 -9.80
N PRO A 293 -8.74 -60.39 -8.73
CA PRO A 293 -8.25 -60.35 -7.35
C PRO A 293 -6.88 -61.05 -7.16
N ALA A 294 -6.59 -62.08 -7.95
CA ALA A 294 -5.31 -62.76 -7.97
C ALA A 294 -4.16 -61.86 -8.49
N LYS A 295 -4.42 -60.94 -9.44
CA LYS A 295 -3.43 -59.99 -9.96
C LYS A 295 -3.17 -58.81 -9.01
N LEU A 296 -4.17 -58.38 -8.23
CA LEU A 296 -3.96 -57.43 -7.13
C LEU A 296 -3.03 -58.05 -6.06
N MET A 297 -3.30 -59.30 -5.69
CA MET A 297 -2.50 -60.03 -4.70
C MET A 297 -1.07 -60.36 -5.18
N ALA A 298 -0.88 -60.57 -6.49
CA ALA A 298 0.43 -60.75 -7.09
C ALA A 298 1.26 -59.46 -7.13
N SER A 299 0.64 -58.28 -7.35
CA SER A 299 1.33 -56.99 -7.27
C SER A 299 1.70 -56.62 -5.83
N ILE A 300 0.87 -56.98 -4.85
CA ILE A 300 1.18 -56.82 -3.41
C ILE A 300 2.37 -57.71 -3.03
N LYS A 301 2.40 -58.97 -3.49
CA LYS A 301 3.53 -59.87 -3.24
C LYS A 301 4.83 -59.43 -3.93
N ALA A 302 4.77 -58.94 -5.17
CA ALA A 302 5.95 -58.49 -5.92
C ALA A 302 6.62 -57.23 -5.33
N ASN A 303 5.87 -56.37 -4.64
CA ASN A 303 6.43 -55.22 -3.93
C ASN A 303 6.96 -55.57 -2.53
N SER A 304 6.52 -56.67 -1.92
CA SER A 304 7.05 -57.14 -0.62
C SER A 304 8.44 -57.79 -0.72
N SER A 305 8.85 -58.26 -1.90
CA SER A 305 10.03 -59.12 -2.07
C SER A 305 11.26 -58.45 -2.68
N ASN A 306 11.24 -57.14 -2.93
CA ASN A 306 12.36 -56.42 -3.57
C ASN A 306 13.22 -55.58 -2.60
N SER A 307 13.41 -56.05 -1.36
CA SER A 307 14.44 -55.52 -0.44
C SER A 307 15.56 -56.54 -0.23
N SER A 308 16.30 -56.86 -1.29
CA SER A 308 17.61 -57.52 -1.15
C SER A 308 18.58 -57.01 -2.21
N SER A 309 19.22 -55.87 -1.93
CA SER A 309 20.51 -55.53 -2.54
C SER A 309 21.26 -54.58 -1.62
N GLY A 310 22.40 -55.07 -1.12
CA GLY A 310 23.19 -54.47 -0.05
C GLY A 310 23.82 -53.11 -0.36
N GLY A 311 24.05 -52.36 0.72
CA GLY A 311 24.78 -51.11 0.74
C GLY A 311 24.80 -50.56 2.15
N SER A 312 25.96 -50.66 2.79
CA SER A 312 26.30 -50.31 4.18
C SER A 312 25.88 -48.89 4.63
N GLY A 313 25.38 -48.76 5.87
CA GLY A 313 25.55 -47.53 6.67
C GLY A 313 24.34 -46.95 7.43
N ASN A 314 24.11 -47.46 8.66
CA ASN A 314 23.53 -46.84 9.86
C ASN A 314 22.08 -46.26 9.93
N ASN A 315 21.32 -46.95 10.79
CA ASN A 315 20.30 -46.50 11.76
C ASN A 315 19.05 -45.73 11.30
N GLY A 316 17.99 -46.49 11.04
CA GLY A 316 16.58 -46.09 11.13
C GLY A 316 15.70 -47.25 10.65
N GLY A 317 14.76 -47.71 11.49
CA GLY A 317 14.05 -48.99 11.34
C GLY A 317 13.46 -49.27 9.94
N GLY A 318 13.67 -50.50 9.47
CA GLY A 318 13.16 -51.01 8.20
C GLY A 318 11.65 -51.26 8.24
N GLY A 319 10.85 -50.21 8.04
CA GLY A 319 9.46 -50.32 7.61
C GLY A 319 9.40 -50.30 6.07
N SER A 320 8.57 -51.16 5.49
CA SER A 320 8.11 -51.05 4.10
C SER A 320 7.63 -49.61 3.83
N LYS A 321 8.02 -49.02 2.69
CA LYS A 321 7.49 -47.69 2.31
C LYS A 321 5.98 -47.84 2.09
N PRO A 322 5.14 -46.94 2.64
CA PRO A 322 3.71 -47.03 2.45
C PRO A 322 3.35 -46.81 0.98
N VAL A 323 2.25 -47.41 0.54
CA VAL A 323 1.62 -47.09 -0.73
C VAL A 323 0.85 -45.79 -0.56
N GLU A 324 1.18 -44.77 -1.35
CA GLU A 324 0.54 -43.46 -1.29
C GLU A 324 -0.47 -43.28 -2.44
N ILE A 325 -1.68 -42.84 -2.11
CA ILE A 325 -2.78 -42.55 -3.04
C ILE A 325 -3.22 -41.11 -2.81
N LEU A 326 -2.90 -40.22 -3.76
CA LEU A 326 -3.32 -38.82 -3.73
C LEU A 326 -4.54 -38.61 -4.64
N MET A 327 -5.61 -38.08 -4.07
CA MET A 327 -6.88 -37.77 -4.70
C MET A 327 -7.01 -36.25 -4.79
N THR A 328 -7.16 -35.71 -5.99
CA THR A 328 -7.10 -34.25 -6.24
C THR A 328 -8.30 -33.69 -6.99
N GLU A 329 -9.15 -34.55 -7.55
CA GLU A 329 -10.37 -34.10 -8.24
C GLU A 329 -11.39 -33.63 -7.21
N SER A 330 -11.99 -32.46 -7.39
CA SER A 330 -12.98 -31.95 -6.43
C SER A 330 -14.37 -32.55 -6.67
N GLY A 331 -15.07 -32.90 -5.59
CA GLY A 331 -16.37 -33.57 -5.62
C GLY A 331 -16.33 -34.95 -4.96
N ASP A 332 -17.36 -35.76 -5.21
CA ASP A 332 -17.45 -37.11 -4.68
C ASP A 332 -16.52 -38.06 -5.43
N ILE A 333 -15.62 -38.71 -4.70
CA ILE A 333 -14.68 -39.68 -5.24
C ILE A 333 -14.75 -40.97 -4.43
N PRO A 334 -14.85 -42.14 -5.07
CA PRO A 334 -14.80 -43.42 -4.37
C PRO A 334 -13.44 -43.62 -3.67
N LEU A 335 -13.49 -44.16 -2.46
CA LEU A 335 -12.28 -44.57 -1.73
C LEU A 335 -11.68 -45.84 -2.34
N PRO A 336 -10.35 -46.05 -2.22
CA PRO A 336 -9.70 -47.22 -2.77
C PRO A 336 -10.15 -48.52 -2.08
N ASP A 337 -10.58 -49.48 -2.89
CA ASP A 337 -10.96 -50.83 -2.44
C ASP A 337 -9.74 -51.73 -2.17
N GLY A 338 -9.95 -52.80 -1.40
CA GLY A 338 -8.97 -53.87 -1.21
C GLY A 338 -7.98 -53.66 -0.07
N ILE A 339 -8.22 -52.68 0.80
CA ILE A 339 -7.46 -52.49 2.04
C ILE A 339 -8.02 -53.42 3.12
N THR A 340 -7.15 -54.18 3.80
CA THR A 340 -7.58 -55.18 4.79
C THR A 340 -7.85 -54.54 6.14
N ASP A 341 -8.69 -55.19 6.95
CA ASP A 341 -9.15 -54.65 8.24
C ASP A 341 -8.03 -54.29 9.22
N GLU A 342 -6.90 -55.02 9.18
CA GLU A 342 -5.77 -54.82 10.09
C GLU A 342 -4.70 -53.87 9.55
N THR A 343 -4.79 -53.48 8.28
CA THR A 343 -3.83 -52.58 7.63
C THR A 343 -3.83 -51.22 8.31
N ASP A 344 -2.64 -50.70 8.64
CA ASP A 344 -2.49 -49.34 9.15
C ASP A 344 -2.59 -48.33 8.02
N ILE A 345 -3.41 -47.30 8.23
CA ILE A 345 -3.67 -46.25 7.25
C ILE A 345 -3.45 -44.89 7.89
N GLU A 346 -2.78 -44.02 7.16
CA GLU A 346 -2.67 -42.59 7.45
C GLU A 346 -3.47 -41.81 6.41
N VAL A 347 -4.39 -40.95 6.85
CA VAL A 347 -5.20 -40.13 5.96
C VAL A 347 -4.93 -38.66 6.26
N TRP A 348 -4.54 -37.93 5.21
CA TRP A 348 -4.42 -36.48 5.21
C TRP A 348 -5.50 -35.88 4.32
N ALA A 349 -6.12 -34.80 4.76
CA ALA A 349 -7.11 -34.09 3.99
C ALA A 349 -6.92 -32.57 4.11
N TRP A 350 -7.06 -31.89 2.98
CA TRP A 350 -6.99 -30.43 2.88
C TRP A 350 -8.32 -29.88 2.41
N GLY A 351 -8.85 -28.87 3.09
CA GLY A 351 -9.96 -28.07 2.58
C GLY A 351 -9.52 -27.16 1.43
N GLY A 352 -10.45 -26.69 0.62
CA GLY A 352 -10.18 -25.68 -0.39
C GLY A 352 -9.85 -24.33 0.24
N GLY A 353 -8.96 -23.55 -0.37
CA GLY A 353 -8.68 -22.17 0.04
C GLY A 353 -9.82 -21.22 -0.31
N GLY A 354 -9.96 -20.12 0.44
CA GLY A 354 -10.94 -19.08 0.16
C GLY A 354 -10.56 -18.23 -1.05
N GLY A 355 -11.54 -17.74 -1.79
CA GLY A 355 -11.33 -16.76 -2.85
C GLY A 355 -11.00 -15.38 -2.30
N GLY A 356 -10.11 -14.66 -2.99
CA GLY A 356 -9.84 -13.25 -2.72
C GLY A 356 -11.04 -12.38 -3.05
N VAL A 357 -11.15 -11.26 -2.33
CA VAL A 357 -12.24 -10.28 -2.45
C VAL A 357 -11.67 -8.88 -2.65
N LYS A 358 -12.54 -7.87 -2.74
CA LYS A 358 -12.09 -6.48 -2.83
C LYS A 358 -11.30 -6.09 -1.58
N GLY A 359 -10.03 -5.75 -1.77
CA GLY A 359 -9.08 -5.39 -0.71
C GLY A 359 -8.55 -6.57 0.10
N GLY A 360 -9.34 -7.62 0.32
CA GLY A 360 -9.00 -8.76 1.19
C GLY A 360 -8.48 -10.00 0.48
N GLY A 361 -7.39 -10.59 0.98
CA GLY A 361 -6.97 -11.93 0.57
C GLY A 361 -7.86 -13.04 1.16
N GLY A 362 -8.01 -14.16 0.45
CA GLY A 362 -8.73 -15.33 0.97
C GLY A 362 -7.88 -16.15 1.95
N GLY A 363 -8.46 -16.71 3.00
CA GLY A 363 -7.75 -17.58 3.94
C GLY A 363 -7.46 -18.96 3.35
N GLY A 364 -6.43 -19.63 3.87
CA GLY A 364 -6.03 -20.97 3.43
C GLY A 364 -6.97 -22.07 3.90
N GLY A 365 -6.98 -23.23 3.24
CA GLY A 365 -7.70 -24.42 3.69
C GLY A 365 -7.01 -25.09 4.89
N GLN A 366 -7.80 -25.70 5.78
CA GLN A 366 -7.27 -26.48 6.89
C GLN A 366 -6.66 -27.79 6.39
N CYS A 367 -5.64 -28.30 7.10
CA CYS A 367 -5.19 -29.69 7.00
C CYS A 367 -5.63 -30.50 8.23
N VAL A 368 -6.18 -31.69 8.00
CA VAL A 368 -6.50 -32.67 9.04
C VAL A 368 -5.78 -33.98 8.73
N HIS A 369 -5.27 -34.61 9.76
CA HIS A 369 -4.50 -35.85 9.68
C HIS A 369 -5.01 -36.83 10.73
N VAL A 370 -5.26 -38.08 10.32
CA VAL A 370 -5.69 -39.17 11.20
C VAL A 370 -4.96 -40.47 10.85
N ASN A 371 -4.69 -41.25 11.89
CA ASN A 371 -4.21 -42.63 11.78
C ASN A 371 -5.33 -43.57 12.18
N MET A 372 -5.56 -44.62 11.38
CA MET A 372 -6.69 -45.52 11.53
C MET A 372 -6.38 -46.91 10.96
N LYS A 373 -7.27 -47.87 11.23
CA LYS A 373 -7.22 -49.21 10.64
C LYS A 373 -8.08 -49.30 9.38
N GLY A 374 -7.75 -50.22 8.48
CA GLY A 374 -8.54 -50.44 7.26
C GLY A 374 -10.00 -50.79 7.50
N SER A 375 -10.31 -51.42 8.64
CA SER A 375 -11.69 -51.70 9.07
C SER A 375 -12.55 -50.45 9.28
N ASP A 376 -11.94 -49.31 9.57
CA ASP A 376 -12.66 -48.04 9.70
C ASP A 376 -12.85 -47.32 8.36
N LEU A 377 -11.95 -47.53 7.40
CA LEU A 377 -12.07 -47.00 6.05
C LEU A 377 -13.10 -47.77 5.22
N GLY A 378 -13.15 -49.10 5.35
CA GLY A 378 -14.07 -49.98 4.61
C GLY A 378 -15.56 -49.76 4.91
N LYS A 379 -15.89 -49.05 5.99
CA LYS A 379 -17.27 -48.64 6.33
C LYS A 379 -17.77 -47.49 5.47
N LEU A 380 -16.89 -46.84 4.70
CA LEU A 380 -17.15 -45.60 3.99
C LEU A 380 -16.83 -45.75 2.51
N LYS A 381 -17.67 -45.15 1.67
CA LYS A 381 -17.63 -45.38 0.22
C LYS A 381 -17.03 -44.23 -0.57
N THR A 382 -17.08 -43.02 -0.03
CA THR A 382 -16.76 -41.80 -0.79
C THR A 382 -16.06 -40.77 0.09
N ALA A 383 -15.11 -40.07 -0.52
CA ALA A 383 -14.55 -38.82 -0.01
C ALA A 383 -15.11 -37.67 -0.87
N TYR A 384 -15.55 -36.59 -0.22
CA TYR A 384 -15.89 -35.34 -0.89
C TYR A 384 -14.71 -34.39 -0.79
N ILE A 385 -14.14 -33.95 -1.92
CA ILE A 385 -13.03 -32.99 -1.95
C ILE A 385 -13.55 -31.58 -2.24
N GLY A 386 -13.24 -30.64 -1.36
CA GLY A 386 -13.69 -29.26 -1.44
C GLY A 386 -12.95 -28.44 -2.51
N ARG A 387 -13.71 -27.70 -3.32
CA ARG A 387 -13.15 -26.73 -4.30
C ARG A 387 -12.65 -25.47 -3.63
N GLY A 388 -11.66 -24.81 -4.22
CA GLY A 388 -11.29 -23.46 -3.87
C GLY A 388 -12.42 -22.47 -4.15
N GLY A 389 -12.53 -21.46 -3.28
CA GLY A 389 -13.52 -20.40 -3.40
C GLY A 389 -13.24 -19.52 -4.63
N LYS A 390 -14.29 -19.10 -5.34
CA LYS A 390 -14.13 -18.23 -6.52
C LYS A 390 -13.80 -16.81 -6.15
N GLY A 391 -12.72 -16.25 -6.68
CA GLY A 391 -12.39 -14.85 -6.40
C GLY A 391 -13.45 -13.90 -6.96
N ASN A 392 -13.68 -12.76 -6.31
CA ASN A 392 -14.67 -11.79 -6.76
C ASN A 392 -14.24 -10.34 -6.49
N ASN A 393 -15.04 -9.38 -6.96
CA ASN A 393 -14.76 -7.94 -6.90
C ASN A 393 -15.59 -7.18 -5.86
N SER A 394 -16.23 -7.91 -4.97
CA SER A 394 -17.18 -7.46 -3.96
C SER A 394 -16.78 -8.05 -2.61
N ASN A 395 -17.55 -7.80 -1.55
CA ASN A 395 -17.36 -8.45 -0.26
C ASN A 395 -18.31 -9.65 -0.10
N ILE A 396 -18.67 -10.31 -1.21
CA ILE A 396 -19.51 -11.51 -1.19
C ILE A 396 -18.67 -12.70 -0.73
N LEU A 397 -19.27 -13.57 0.09
CA LEU A 397 -18.66 -14.78 0.61
C LEU A 397 -18.24 -15.74 -0.53
N CYS A 398 -16.95 -15.97 -0.63
CA CYS A 398 -16.30 -16.89 -1.56
C CYS A 398 -15.44 -17.90 -0.82
N ASN A 399 -16.05 -18.63 0.09
CA ASN A 399 -15.32 -19.60 0.92
C ASN A 399 -14.90 -20.81 0.09
N GLY A 400 -13.79 -21.43 0.48
CA GLY A 400 -13.39 -22.73 0.00
C GLY A 400 -14.33 -23.80 0.54
N GLY A 401 -14.53 -24.85 -0.26
CA GLY A 401 -15.27 -26.05 0.11
C GLY A 401 -14.52 -26.86 1.14
N ARG A 402 -15.28 -27.55 1.99
CA ARG A 402 -14.75 -28.52 2.95
C ARG A 402 -14.36 -29.80 2.24
N THR A 403 -13.35 -30.49 2.75
CA THR A 403 -13.03 -31.86 2.34
C THR A 403 -13.48 -32.80 3.45
N ILE A 404 -14.34 -33.76 3.12
CA ILE A 404 -15.07 -34.60 4.07
C ILE A 404 -14.89 -36.06 3.70
N ILE A 405 -14.52 -36.86 4.69
CA ILE A 405 -14.69 -38.30 4.65
C ILE A 405 -15.64 -38.61 5.81
N GLU A 406 -16.91 -38.84 5.47
CA GLU A 406 -17.99 -38.91 6.46
C GLU A 406 -17.64 -39.86 7.61
N GLY A 407 -17.84 -39.43 8.86
CA GLY A 407 -17.55 -40.25 10.03
C GLY A 407 -16.07 -40.45 10.37
N ILE A 408 -15.12 -40.03 9.53
CA ILE A 408 -13.68 -40.05 9.84
C ILE A 408 -13.16 -38.64 10.14
N LEU A 409 -13.26 -37.74 9.17
CA LEU A 409 -12.64 -36.43 9.27
C LEU A 409 -13.37 -35.37 8.44
N THR A 410 -13.13 -34.11 8.80
CA THR A 410 -13.53 -32.93 8.03
C THR A 410 -12.40 -31.92 8.09
N ALA A 411 -11.87 -31.55 6.93
CA ALA A 411 -10.95 -30.44 6.78
C ALA A 411 -11.72 -29.21 6.28
N GLU A 412 -11.77 -28.16 7.10
CA GLU A 412 -12.51 -26.94 6.78
C GLU A 412 -11.86 -26.17 5.63
N GLY A 413 -12.71 -25.55 4.81
CA GLY A 413 -12.25 -24.62 3.77
C GLY A 413 -11.88 -23.25 4.35
N GLY A 414 -11.05 -22.51 3.61
CA GLY A 414 -10.66 -21.14 3.96
C GLY A 414 -11.76 -20.13 3.67
N TYR A 415 -11.83 -19.06 4.48
CA TYR A 415 -12.84 -18.02 4.35
C TYR A 415 -12.34 -16.84 3.53
N SER A 416 -13.26 -16.18 2.82
CA SER A 416 -12.96 -15.02 1.95
C SER A 416 -12.90 -13.68 2.70
N VAL A 417 -13.55 -13.58 3.86
CA VAL A 417 -13.60 -12.39 4.72
C VAL A 417 -13.39 -12.79 6.18
N SER A 418 -12.92 -11.86 7.01
CA SER A 418 -12.79 -12.09 8.45
C SER A 418 -14.18 -12.30 9.06
N MET A 419 -14.46 -13.52 9.52
CA MET A 419 -15.71 -13.84 10.21
C MET A 419 -15.46 -13.94 11.71
N THR A 420 -15.73 -12.86 12.44
CA THR A 420 -15.60 -12.78 13.90
C THR A 420 -16.55 -13.72 14.68
N LEU A 421 -17.38 -14.52 14.00
CA LEU A 421 -18.59 -15.13 14.58
C LEU A 421 -18.70 -16.66 14.56
N VAL A 422 -17.74 -17.43 14.02
CA VAL A 422 -17.90 -18.90 13.91
C VAL A 422 -16.88 -19.69 14.70
N ASN A 423 -16.80 -19.60 16.03
CA ASN A 423 -15.90 -20.41 16.89
C ASN A 423 -16.31 -21.89 17.01
N LEU A 424 -16.10 -22.68 15.95
CA LEU A 424 -16.18 -24.14 15.97
C LEU A 424 -14.80 -24.70 15.58
N GLY A 425 -14.33 -25.72 16.32
CA GLY A 425 -12.93 -26.15 16.36
C GLY A 425 -12.33 -26.54 15.00
N GLY A 426 -11.05 -26.18 14.81
CA GLY A 426 -10.29 -26.45 13.59
C GLY A 426 -10.84 -25.70 12.39
N LYS A 427 -10.35 -24.49 12.12
CA LYS A 427 -10.82 -23.67 11.00
C LYS A 427 -9.81 -23.63 9.86
N GLY A 428 -10.31 -23.43 8.64
CA GLY A 428 -9.53 -22.77 7.60
C GLY A 428 -9.18 -21.34 8.03
N GLY A 429 -8.23 -20.71 7.34
CA GLY A 429 -7.85 -19.34 7.61
C GLY A 429 -9.02 -18.38 7.37
N ASP A 430 -9.09 -17.34 8.18
CA ASP A 430 -10.00 -16.21 7.97
C ASP A 430 -9.51 -15.35 6.80
N GLY A 431 -10.42 -14.76 6.03
CA GLY A 431 -10.03 -13.81 4.98
C GLY A 431 -9.58 -12.46 5.55
N GLY A 432 -8.79 -11.71 4.79
CA GLY A 432 -8.37 -10.36 5.17
C GLY A 432 -9.53 -9.38 5.08
N GLY A 433 -9.98 -8.83 6.21
CA GLY A 433 -10.98 -7.76 6.24
C GLY A 433 -10.35 -6.38 6.32
N GLY A 434 -10.94 -5.39 5.64
CA GLY A 434 -10.63 -3.97 5.84
C GLY A 434 -9.41 -3.40 5.11
N ARG A 435 -9.31 -2.07 5.10
CA ARG A 435 -8.20 -1.30 4.52
C ARG A 435 -7.28 -0.82 5.64
N GLU A 436 -6.34 -1.64 6.08
CA GLU A 436 -5.37 -1.27 7.12
C GLU A 436 -3.98 -1.89 6.94
N GLY A 437 -3.77 -2.68 5.88
CA GLY A 437 -2.51 -3.35 5.64
C GLY A 437 -2.15 -4.42 6.67
N ILE A 438 -3.13 -4.93 7.43
CA ILE A 438 -2.92 -5.96 8.45
C ILE A 438 -2.54 -7.29 7.79
N SER A 439 -1.42 -7.87 8.20
CA SER A 439 -1.02 -9.21 7.73
C SER A 439 -1.83 -10.31 8.42
N GLY A 440 -2.11 -11.38 7.69
CA GLY A 440 -2.78 -12.56 8.20
C GLY A 440 -1.91 -13.34 9.18
N GLU A 441 -2.56 -13.95 10.17
CA GLU A 441 -1.93 -14.86 11.13
C GLU A 441 -1.53 -16.20 10.50
N SER A 442 -0.45 -16.77 11.02
CA SER A 442 0.10 -18.06 10.58
C SER A 442 -0.29 -19.19 11.51
N PHE A 443 -0.46 -20.40 10.99
CA PHE A 443 -0.85 -21.59 11.76
C PHE A 443 -0.04 -22.83 11.38
N ILE A 444 -0.13 -23.90 12.17
CA ILE A 444 0.53 -25.17 11.82
C ILE A 444 -0.41 -26.04 10.98
N PHE A 445 -1.63 -26.29 11.49
CA PHE A 445 -2.62 -27.19 10.86
C PHE A 445 -3.77 -26.45 10.20
N SER A 446 -4.16 -25.29 10.75
CA SER A 446 -5.14 -24.40 10.14
C SER A 446 -4.56 -23.71 8.92
N GLY A 447 -5.42 -23.26 8.02
CA GLY A 447 -4.98 -22.41 6.91
C GLY A 447 -4.56 -21.04 7.43
N GLY A 448 -3.55 -20.43 6.79
CA GLY A 448 -3.12 -19.07 7.11
C GLY A 448 -4.20 -18.04 6.79
N ASN A 449 -4.32 -16.98 7.59
CA ASN A 449 -5.33 -15.93 7.34
C ASN A 449 -4.94 -15.08 6.12
N GLY A 450 -5.92 -14.51 5.43
CA GLY A 450 -5.70 -13.57 4.34
C GLY A 450 -5.20 -12.20 4.83
N GLY A 451 -4.40 -11.53 4.00
CA GLY A 451 -3.93 -10.17 4.25
C GLY A 451 -5.00 -9.11 3.96
N GLY A 452 -5.06 -8.07 4.79
CA GLY A 452 -5.94 -6.91 4.62
C GLY A 452 -5.47 -5.96 3.51
N GLY A 453 -6.40 -5.20 2.94
CA GLY A 453 -6.11 -4.28 1.85
C GLY A 453 -5.22 -3.12 2.29
N GLY A 454 -4.46 -2.56 1.34
CA GLY A 454 -3.62 -1.38 1.60
C GLY A 454 -4.45 -0.15 1.98
N ILE A 455 -3.77 0.86 2.50
CA ILE A 455 -4.26 2.25 2.54
C ILE A 455 -3.44 3.04 1.53
N ASP A 456 -3.95 4.15 1.02
CA ASP A 456 -3.18 5.01 0.11
C ASP A 456 -1.78 5.31 0.69
N ASN A 457 -0.76 5.06 -0.13
CA ASN A 457 0.67 5.18 0.21
C ASN A 457 1.16 4.27 1.36
N LYS A 458 0.41 3.25 1.78
CA LYS A 458 0.82 2.24 2.79
C LYS A 458 0.66 0.83 2.25
N ARG A 459 1.62 -0.05 2.55
CA ARG A 459 1.67 -1.44 2.09
C ARG A 459 0.39 -2.23 2.49
N ALA A 460 -0.09 -3.09 1.61
CA ALA A 460 -1.14 -4.05 1.92
C ALA A 460 -0.60 -5.25 2.73
N GLY A 461 -1.46 -5.88 3.52
CA GLY A 461 -1.10 -6.99 4.38
C GLY A 461 -0.72 -8.23 3.58
N SER A 462 0.28 -8.98 4.04
CA SER A 462 0.58 -10.30 3.49
C SER A 462 -0.36 -11.35 4.07
N GLY A 463 -0.64 -12.41 3.34
CA GLY A 463 -1.29 -13.59 3.88
C GLY A 463 -0.38 -14.30 4.89
N GLY A 464 -0.99 -14.92 5.90
CA GLY A 464 -0.31 -15.74 6.89
C GLY A 464 0.11 -17.08 6.30
N SER A 465 1.21 -17.63 6.80
CA SER A 465 1.74 -18.91 6.35
C SER A 465 1.12 -20.08 7.11
N SER A 466 1.21 -21.27 6.54
CA SER A 466 0.84 -22.51 7.22
C SER A 466 1.93 -23.56 7.06
N PHE A 467 2.12 -24.47 8.02
CA PHE A 467 3.04 -25.59 7.79
C PHE A 467 2.35 -26.72 7.00
N LEU A 468 1.11 -27.07 7.38
CA LEU A 468 0.39 -28.22 6.86
C LEU A 468 -0.85 -27.84 6.06
N GLY A 469 -1.67 -26.90 6.55
CA GLY A 469 -2.78 -26.30 5.79
C GLY A 469 -2.30 -25.37 4.68
N GLY A 470 -3.20 -24.76 3.91
CA GLY A 470 -2.85 -23.81 2.87
C GLY A 470 -2.46 -22.42 3.41
N GLY A 471 -1.64 -21.69 2.65
CA GLY A 471 -1.27 -20.30 2.96
C GLY A 471 -2.41 -19.31 2.66
N GLY A 472 -2.48 -18.21 3.39
CA GLY A 472 -3.46 -17.15 3.14
C GLY A 472 -3.09 -16.29 1.94
N GLY A 473 -4.06 -15.73 1.21
CA GLY A 473 -3.85 -14.81 0.10
C GLY A 473 -3.42 -13.42 0.56
N GLY A 474 -2.66 -12.71 -0.28
CA GLY A 474 -2.21 -11.34 0.00
C GLY A 474 -3.30 -10.29 -0.22
N GLY A 475 -3.26 -9.20 0.54
CA GLY A 475 -4.19 -8.08 0.42
C GLY A 475 -4.01 -7.26 -0.86
N GLY A 476 -5.11 -6.67 -1.34
CA GLY A 476 -5.14 -5.87 -2.57
C GLY A 476 -4.47 -4.50 -2.43
N GLN A 477 -3.88 -4.02 -3.52
CA GLN A 477 -3.22 -2.72 -3.62
C GLN A 477 -4.23 -1.56 -3.63
N CYS A 478 -4.07 -0.56 -2.76
CA CYS A 478 -4.67 0.77 -2.89
C CYS A 478 -3.73 1.78 -3.57
N LYS A 479 -4.18 3.00 -3.84
CA LYS A 479 -3.43 3.98 -4.64
C LYS A 479 -2.06 4.27 -4.02
N GLY A 480 -0.99 4.03 -4.79
CA GLY A 480 0.39 4.26 -4.33
C GLY A 480 0.91 3.25 -3.28
N SER A 481 0.17 2.18 -2.97
CA SER A 481 0.63 1.11 -2.06
C SER A 481 1.39 -0.02 -2.79
N ILE A 482 2.05 -0.90 -2.04
CA ILE A 482 2.58 -2.18 -2.54
C ILE A 482 1.59 -3.28 -2.19
N MET A 483 1.25 -4.16 -3.15
CA MET A 483 0.34 -5.28 -2.93
C MET A 483 0.88 -6.32 -1.93
N GLY A 484 -0.02 -7.00 -1.23
CA GLY A 484 0.31 -8.04 -0.26
C GLY A 484 0.80 -9.32 -0.94
N GLN A 485 1.73 -10.01 -0.31
CA GLN A 485 2.17 -11.33 -0.77
C GLN A 485 1.27 -12.42 -0.20
N GLY A 486 1.12 -13.53 -0.91
CA GLY A 486 0.51 -14.73 -0.34
C GLY A 486 1.42 -15.34 0.71
N GLY A 487 0.83 -15.99 1.71
CA GLY A 487 1.52 -16.78 2.70
C GLY A 487 1.99 -18.11 2.12
N GLU A 488 3.07 -18.64 2.68
CA GLU A 488 3.68 -19.88 2.21
C GLU A 488 3.08 -21.10 2.91
N SER A 489 3.12 -22.25 2.24
CA SER A 489 2.86 -23.54 2.87
C SER A 489 3.87 -24.61 2.48
N TYR A 490 4.22 -25.47 3.44
CA TYR A 490 5.14 -26.58 3.21
C TYR A 490 4.45 -27.82 2.62
N LYS A 491 3.24 -28.16 3.11
CA LYS A 491 2.46 -29.31 2.60
C LYS A 491 1.18 -28.93 1.87
N GLY A 492 0.60 -27.77 2.18
CA GLY A 492 -0.53 -27.23 1.44
C GLY A 492 -0.06 -26.33 0.30
N GLY A 493 -1.01 -25.73 -0.39
CA GLY A 493 -0.73 -24.73 -1.41
C GLY A 493 -0.41 -23.37 -0.81
N ASN A 494 0.42 -22.60 -1.52
CA ASN A 494 0.70 -21.21 -1.19
C ASN A 494 -0.51 -20.31 -1.48
N GLY A 495 -0.61 -19.19 -0.78
CA GLY A 495 -1.56 -18.15 -1.11
C GLY A 495 -1.15 -17.38 -2.37
N GLY A 496 -2.14 -16.86 -3.09
CA GLY A 496 -1.94 -15.96 -4.21
C GLY A 496 -1.56 -14.55 -3.75
N ARG A 497 -0.79 -13.85 -4.57
CA ARG A 497 -0.46 -12.43 -4.37
C ARG A 497 -1.68 -11.54 -4.61
N GLY A 498 -1.80 -10.43 -3.88
CA GLY A 498 -2.81 -9.41 -4.15
C GLY A 498 -2.60 -8.71 -5.50
N GLY A 499 -3.69 -8.29 -6.13
CA GLY A 499 -3.73 -7.46 -7.34
C GLY A 499 -4.10 -6.01 -7.04
N LYS A 500 -4.49 -5.26 -8.08
CA LYS A 500 -4.93 -3.87 -7.92
C LYS A 500 -6.36 -3.87 -7.36
N GLU A 501 -6.51 -3.33 -6.15
CA GLU A 501 -7.75 -3.29 -5.36
C GLU A 501 -8.36 -4.66 -4.98
N CYS A 502 -7.81 -5.78 -5.44
CA CYS A 502 -8.35 -7.12 -5.18
C CYS A 502 -7.29 -8.02 -4.51
N GLY A 503 -7.68 -8.84 -3.54
CA GLY A 503 -6.77 -9.76 -2.86
C GLY A 503 -6.52 -11.05 -3.63
N GLY A 504 -5.45 -11.77 -3.28
CA GLY A 504 -5.17 -13.11 -3.80
C GLY A 504 -6.03 -14.18 -3.13
N GLY A 505 -6.22 -15.33 -3.79
CA GLY A 505 -6.89 -16.48 -3.20
C GLY A 505 -6.00 -17.20 -2.19
N GLY A 506 -6.59 -17.84 -1.18
CA GLY A 506 -5.88 -18.72 -0.26
C GLY A 506 -5.54 -20.07 -0.91
N GLY A 507 -4.48 -20.71 -0.45
CA GLY A 507 -4.12 -22.07 -0.86
C GLY A 507 -5.01 -23.13 -0.21
N GLY A 508 -5.26 -24.22 -0.92
CA GLY A 508 -5.81 -25.46 -0.36
C GLY A 508 -4.69 -26.49 -0.22
N TYR A 509 -4.82 -27.63 -0.90
CA TYR A 509 -3.65 -28.43 -1.29
C TYR A 509 -2.92 -27.79 -2.48
N PHE A 510 -3.69 -27.20 -3.40
CA PHE A 510 -3.16 -26.42 -4.52
C PHE A 510 -2.99 -24.95 -4.17
N ASP A 511 -2.10 -24.28 -4.89
CA ASP A 511 -1.86 -22.85 -4.73
C ASP A 511 -3.10 -22.02 -5.08
N GLY A 512 -3.34 -20.97 -4.29
CA GLY A 512 -4.29 -19.93 -4.61
C GLY A 512 -3.78 -19.05 -5.76
N LYS A 513 -4.70 -18.58 -6.59
CA LYS A 513 -4.35 -17.69 -7.72
C LYS A 513 -4.10 -16.27 -7.23
N PRO A 514 -3.22 -15.51 -7.90
CA PRO A 514 -3.10 -14.09 -7.65
C PRO A 514 -4.39 -13.34 -8.01
N GLY A 515 -4.66 -12.24 -7.31
CA GLY A 515 -5.71 -11.31 -7.68
C GLY A 515 -5.31 -10.48 -8.90
N ASP A 516 -6.28 -10.10 -9.71
CA ASP A 516 -6.08 -9.21 -10.85
C ASP A 516 -6.55 -7.77 -10.54
N ASP A 517 -6.71 -6.95 -11.57
CA ASP A 517 -7.12 -5.54 -11.43
C ASP A 517 -8.60 -5.33 -11.09
N LYS A 518 -9.42 -6.36 -11.22
CA LYS A 518 -10.88 -6.27 -11.17
C LYS A 518 -11.53 -7.35 -10.34
N ILE A 519 -10.88 -8.48 -10.09
CA ILE A 519 -11.42 -9.68 -9.46
C ILE A 519 -10.32 -10.26 -8.55
N GLY A 520 -10.72 -10.68 -7.34
CA GLY A 520 -9.82 -11.42 -6.46
C GLY A 520 -9.38 -12.75 -7.06
N GLY A 521 -8.30 -13.32 -6.53
CA GLY A 521 -7.81 -14.62 -6.98
C GLY A 521 -8.69 -15.78 -6.53
N ASP A 522 -8.86 -16.79 -7.36
CA ASP A 522 -9.49 -18.06 -6.94
C ASP A 522 -8.64 -18.75 -5.86
N GLY A 523 -9.28 -19.33 -4.86
CA GLY A 523 -8.63 -20.23 -3.92
C GLY A 523 -8.19 -21.53 -4.58
N GLY A 524 -7.20 -22.19 -3.99
CA GLY A 524 -6.75 -23.51 -4.45
C GLY A 524 -7.66 -24.64 -3.97
N ASP A 525 -7.81 -25.69 -4.77
CA ASP A 525 -8.63 -26.85 -4.41
C ASP A 525 -8.00 -27.67 -3.27
N GLY A 526 -8.84 -28.40 -2.54
CA GLY A 526 -8.42 -29.37 -1.54
C GLY A 526 -7.87 -30.66 -2.14
N ALA A 527 -7.47 -31.59 -1.28
CA ALA A 527 -7.03 -32.93 -1.68
C ALA A 527 -7.20 -33.93 -0.52
N VAL A 528 -7.09 -35.22 -0.83
CA VAL A 528 -6.96 -36.31 0.16
C VAL A 528 -5.76 -37.16 -0.20
N LEU A 529 -4.88 -37.43 0.76
CA LEU A 529 -3.76 -38.36 0.64
C LEU A 529 -3.96 -39.52 1.60
N ILE A 530 -4.02 -40.74 1.06
CA ILE A 530 -4.12 -41.97 1.84
C ILE A 530 -2.77 -42.69 1.73
N LYS A 531 -2.15 -43.01 2.86
CA LYS A 531 -0.96 -43.86 2.93
C LYS A 531 -1.31 -45.19 3.58
N VAL A 532 -0.96 -46.28 2.91
CA VAL A 532 -1.28 -47.64 3.32
C VAL A 532 0.02 -48.36 3.68
N TYR A 533 0.13 -48.80 4.93
CA TYR A 533 1.31 -49.48 5.46
C TYR A 533 1.07 -51.00 5.40
N LEU A 534 1.80 -51.65 4.49
CA LEU A 534 1.67 -53.08 4.17
C LEU A 534 2.72 -53.95 4.86
#